data_AF-A0A1I7RZ49-F1
#
_entry.id   AF-A0A1I7RZ49-F1
#
_cell.length_a   1.000
_cell.length_b   1.000
_cell.length_c   1.000
_cell.angle_alpha   90.00
_cell.angle_beta   90.00
_cell.angle_gamma   90.00
#
_symmetry.space_group_name_H-M   'P 1'
#
loop_
_entity.id
_entity.type
_entity.pdbx_description
1 polymer ?
#
loop_
_entity_poly.entity_id
_entity_poly.type
_entity_poly.pdbx_seq_one_letter_code
_entity_poly.pdbx_strand_id
1 'polypeptide(L)'
;MKWLIFVLCLGSVSSKGLDVIDDMPKWLRESEKENEDRGVASLVGRSYNLCAGVKNKGRFNLRIIIDKLLVLSELAGYSVSRDAVQERTQLIVDDIHRLANRTKYPIQFDFECFKRSICSVDEVYGLSTLALKTRQLINNIKIWGKAFQRPKIEDSEYLGLENEAAFLDAMAREFRRQMFRRQLLVRQL
;
A
#
# COMPACT_ATOMS: atom_id res chain seq x y z
N MET A 1 13.95 8.75 -23.67
CA MET A 1 14.04 7.44 -23.01
C MET A 1 12.67 7.09 -22.44
N LYS A 2 11.85 6.37 -23.22
CA LYS A 2 10.42 6.07 -22.98
C LYS A 2 10.19 4.55 -23.04
N TRP A 3 10.89 3.79 -22.21
CA TRP A 3 10.77 2.34 -22.19
C TRP A 3 10.42 1.91 -20.77
N LEU A 4 9.15 1.48 -20.58
CA LEU A 4 8.56 0.65 -19.50
C LEU A 4 7.08 0.98 -19.22
N ILE A 5 6.30 1.31 -20.25
CA ILE A 5 4.84 1.21 -20.23
C ILE A 5 4.49 0.06 -21.17
N PHE A 6 4.71 -1.20 -20.77
CA PHE A 6 4.30 -2.33 -21.64
C PHE A 6 4.08 -3.70 -20.96
N VAL A 7 3.83 -3.78 -19.64
CA VAL A 7 3.58 -5.10 -19.00
C VAL A 7 2.30 -5.19 -18.16
N LEU A 8 1.35 -4.24 -18.26
CA LEU A 8 0.07 -4.37 -17.51
C LEU A 8 -1.19 -3.93 -18.29
N CYS A 9 -1.20 -3.95 -19.63
CA CYS A 9 -2.38 -3.58 -20.43
C CYS A 9 -2.95 -4.69 -21.33
N LEU A 10 -2.67 -5.97 -21.08
CA LEU A 10 -3.27 -7.06 -21.86
C LEU A 10 -3.90 -8.12 -20.94
N GLY A 11 -5.15 -7.85 -20.58
CA GLY A 11 -6.10 -8.78 -20.02
C GLY A 11 -7.50 -8.46 -20.57
N SER A 12 -7.76 -8.98 -21.76
CA SER A 12 -9.04 -9.20 -22.45
C SER A 12 -10.31 -8.49 -21.96
N VAL A 13 -10.89 -7.68 -22.87
CA VAL A 13 -12.34 -7.39 -22.88
C VAL A 13 -13.10 -8.70 -22.98
N SER A 14 -13.91 -9.03 -21.97
CA SER A 14 -15.03 -9.96 -22.11
C SER A 14 -16.26 -9.28 -21.53
N SER A 15 -17.12 -8.82 -22.44
CA SER A 15 -18.44 -8.30 -22.14
C SER A 15 -19.34 -9.42 -21.61
N LYS A 16 -19.51 -9.51 -20.30
CA LYS A 16 -20.71 -10.12 -19.70
C LYS A 16 -21.16 -9.28 -18.53
N GLY A 17 -22.35 -8.73 -18.70
CA GLY A 17 -23.38 -8.48 -17.70
C GLY A 17 -22.98 -7.83 -16.38
N LEU A 18 -23.60 -6.68 -16.12
CA LEU A 18 -23.99 -6.26 -14.78
C LEU A 18 -24.27 -7.47 -13.86
N ASP A 19 -23.43 -7.67 -12.86
CA ASP A 19 -23.88 -7.98 -11.52
C ASP A 19 -23.02 -7.16 -10.55
N VAL A 20 -23.67 -6.08 -10.11
CA VAL A 20 -23.24 -5.21 -9.02
C VAL A 20 -23.54 -5.98 -7.73
N ILE A 21 -22.52 -6.24 -6.91
CA ILE A 21 -22.50 -6.48 -5.44
C ILE A 21 -21.47 -7.60 -5.08
N ASP A 22 -20.48 -7.23 -4.26
CA ASP A 22 -19.67 -8.10 -3.38
C ASP A 22 -18.55 -9.02 -3.91
N ASP A 23 -17.70 -8.54 -4.83
CA ASP A 23 -16.34 -9.10 -4.97
C ASP A 23 -15.36 -8.42 -4.01
N MET A 24 -15.67 -8.52 -2.71
CA MET A 24 -14.74 -8.14 -1.64
C MET A 24 -13.76 -9.30 -1.40
N PRO A 25 -12.44 -9.09 -1.62
CA PRO A 25 -11.43 -10.13 -1.46
C PRO A 25 -11.48 -10.86 -0.12
N LYS A 26 -11.04 -12.13 -0.07
CA LYS A 26 -11.27 -13.01 1.09
C LYS A 26 -10.70 -12.49 2.43
N TRP A 27 -9.55 -11.81 2.42
CA TRP A 27 -8.95 -11.19 3.62
C TRP A 27 -9.76 -10.00 4.18
N LEU A 28 -10.73 -9.48 3.43
CA LEU A 28 -11.60 -8.39 3.89
C LEU A 28 -12.74 -8.85 4.80
N ARG A 29 -13.21 -10.08 4.66
CA ARG A 29 -14.27 -10.62 5.54
C ARG A 29 -13.75 -10.89 6.94
N GLU A 30 -12.44 -11.01 7.11
CA GLU A 30 -11.81 -11.40 8.36
C GLU A 30 -11.41 -10.21 9.25
N SER A 31 -11.33 -8.97 8.70
CA SER A 31 -10.94 -7.79 9.50
C SER A 31 -12.05 -7.17 10.36
N GLU A 32 -13.31 -7.60 10.20
CA GLU A 32 -14.44 -7.07 10.99
C GLU A 32 -14.70 -7.85 12.29
N LYS A 33 -14.02 -8.99 12.53
CA LYS A 33 -14.28 -9.85 13.69
C LYS A 33 -13.26 -9.78 14.84
N GLU A 34 -12.14 -9.06 14.68
CA GLU A 34 -11.10 -9.00 15.72
C GLU A 34 -10.75 -7.55 16.06
N ASN A 35 -11.62 -6.89 16.84
CA ASN A 35 -11.32 -5.59 17.47
C ASN A 35 -11.39 -5.64 19.00
N GLU A 36 -11.16 -6.83 19.57
CA GLU A 36 -10.90 -7.03 21.00
C GLU A 36 -9.76 -8.04 21.16
N ASP A 37 -8.51 -7.59 21.01
CA ASP A 37 -7.49 -7.93 22.00
C ASP A 37 -6.15 -7.24 21.70
N ARG A 38 -5.77 -6.40 22.67
CA ARG A 38 -4.42 -6.17 23.23
C ARG A 38 -3.27 -5.78 22.29
N GLY A 39 -2.68 -4.65 22.66
CA GLY A 39 -1.42 -4.17 22.11
C GLY A 39 -0.27 -5.15 22.34
N VAL A 40 0.37 -5.53 21.24
CA VAL A 40 1.68 -6.19 21.24
C VAL A 40 2.50 -5.63 20.09
N ALA A 41 3.15 -4.49 20.32
CA ALA A 41 4.17 -3.95 19.42
C ALA A 41 5.22 -3.16 20.23
N SER A 42 5.91 -3.84 21.15
CA SER A 42 7.04 -3.24 21.88
C SER A 42 8.09 -4.28 22.33
N LEU A 43 8.37 -5.31 21.51
CA LEU A 43 9.31 -6.38 21.92
C LEU A 43 10.54 -6.53 21.03
N VAL A 44 10.77 -5.64 20.06
CA VAL A 44 12.05 -5.59 19.34
C VAL A 44 12.53 -4.15 19.26
N GLY A 45 13.63 -3.82 19.95
CA GLY A 45 14.23 -2.47 19.97
C GLY A 45 14.75 -1.94 18.61
N ARG A 46 14.31 -2.54 17.49
CA ARG A 46 14.58 -2.12 16.11
C ARG A 46 13.35 -2.23 15.18
N SER A 47 12.15 -2.56 15.68
CA SER A 47 10.94 -2.51 14.84
C SER A 47 10.54 -1.06 14.60
N TYR A 48 10.29 -0.70 13.34
CA TYR A 48 9.77 0.61 13.00
C TYR A 48 8.31 0.72 13.43
N ASN A 49 7.95 1.83 14.10
CA ASN A 49 6.56 2.11 14.44
C ASN A 49 5.79 2.54 13.19
N LEU A 50 5.04 1.62 12.58
CA LEU A 50 4.25 1.88 11.38
C LEU A 50 3.12 2.89 11.63
N CYS A 51 2.64 3.04 12.87
CA CYS A 51 1.62 4.01 13.24
C CYS A 51 2.18 5.42 13.52
N ALA A 52 3.51 5.62 13.52
CA ALA A 52 4.10 6.93 13.78
C ALA A 52 3.59 7.98 12.75
N GLY A 53 3.01 9.07 13.26
CA GLY A 53 2.47 10.17 12.46
C GLY A 53 1.06 9.97 11.90
N VAL A 54 0.40 8.83 12.17
CA VAL A 54 -0.95 8.53 11.70
C VAL A 54 -1.99 9.19 12.61
N LYS A 55 -2.89 10.00 12.04
CA LYS A 55 -4.00 10.61 12.80
C LYS A 55 -5.13 9.60 12.99
N ASN A 56 -5.61 9.43 14.23
CA ASN A 56 -6.83 8.67 14.53
C ASN A 56 -8.05 9.48 14.11
N LYS A 57 -8.44 9.44 12.83
CA LYS A 57 -9.71 10.05 12.38
C LYS A 57 -10.42 9.17 11.34
N GLY A 58 -11.49 8.50 11.77
CA GLY A 58 -12.53 7.99 10.86
C GLY A 58 -12.80 6.49 10.94
N ARG A 59 -13.98 6.09 10.46
CA ARG A 59 -14.27 4.71 10.05
C ARG A 59 -13.56 4.48 8.71
N PHE A 60 -12.76 3.42 8.62
CA PHE A 60 -12.00 3.10 7.43
C PHE A 60 -12.54 1.81 6.83
N ASN A 61 -13.00 1.86 5.59
CA ASN A 61 -13.34 0.67 4.81
C ASN A 61 -12.51 0.64 3.52
N LEU A 62 -12.41 -0.52 2.88
CA LEU A 62 -11.60 -0.70 1.68
C LEU A 62 -12.01 0.23 0.55
N ARG A 63 -13.31 0.51 0.39
CA ARG A 63 -13.78 1.42 -0.65
C ARG A 63 -13.10 2.79 -0.54
N ILE A 64 -13.01 3.35 0.67
CA ILE A 64 -12.30 4.62 0.91
C ILE A 64 -10.81 4.51 0.60
N ILE A 65 -10.18 3.39 0.95
CA ILE A 65 -8.75 3.13 0.69
C ILE A 65 -8.48 3.10 -0.82
N ILE A 66 -9.26 2.31 -1.56
CA ILE A 66 -9.14 2.17 -3.02
C ILE A 66 -9.44 3.50 -3.72
N ASP A 67 -10.48 4.21 -3.28
CA ASP A 67 -10.80 5.54 -3.82
C ASP A 67 -9.66 6.54 -3.59
N LYS A 68 -9.01 6.48 -2.41
CA LYS A 68 -7.86 7.34 -2.12
C LYS A 68 -6.64 6.98 -2.96
N LEU A 69 -6.35 5.69 -3.15
CA LEU A 69 -5.24 5.24 -4.01
C LEU A 69 -5.48 5.60 -5.49
N LEU A 70 -6.72 5.51 -5.95
CA LEU A 70 -7.12 5.95 -7.29
C LEU A 70 -6.84 7.45 -7.47
N VAL A 71 -7.36 8.29 -6.57
CA VAL A 71 -7.13 9.75 -6.62
C VAL A 71 -5.64 10.09 -6.61
N LEU A 72 -4.85 9.46 -5.73
CA LEU A 72 -3.40 9.68 -5.68
C LEU A 72 -2.71 9.29 -6.99
N SER A 73 -3.17 8.25 -7.66
CA SER A 73 -2.63 7.78 -8.94
C SER A 73 -2.95 8.77 -10.07
N GLU A 74 -4.21 9.23 -10.14
CA GLU A 74 -4.67 10.23 -11.11
C GLU A 74 -3.93 11.56 -10.95
N LEU A 75 -3.79 12.00 -9.70
CA LEU A 75 -3.04 13.20 -9.35
C LEU A 75 -1.55 13.11 -9.74
N ALA A 76 -0.97 11.91 -9.69
CA ALA A 76 0.39 11.65 -10.17
C ALA A 76 0.49 11.54 -11.71
N GLY A 77 -0.63 11.69 -12.44
CA GLY A 77 -0.68 11.67 -13.90
C GLY A 77 -0.88 10.30 -14.52
N TYR A 78 -1.28 9.30 -13.74
CA TYR A 78 -1.59 7.95 -14.23
C TYR A 78 -3.07 7.80 -14.50
N SER A 79 -3.43 7.19 -15.63
CA SER A 79 -4.81 6.77 -15.90
C SER A 79 -4.93 5.29 -15.54
N VAL A 80 -5.64 5.01 -14.45
CA VAL A 80 -5.85 3.65 -13.93
C VAL A 80 -7.32 3.46 -13.60
N SER A 81 -7.86 2.26 -13.83
CA SER A 81 -9.21 1.93 -13.38
C SER A 81 -9.22 1.60 -11.89
N ARG A 82 -10.40 1.74 -11.26
CA ARG A 82 -10.61 1.28 -9.88
C ARG A 82 -10.25 -0.20 -9.72
N ASP A 83 -10.64 -1.03 -10.69
CA ASP A 83 -10.40 -2.48 -10.66
C ASP A 83 -8.90 -2.79 -10.69
N ALA A 84 -8.12 -2.07 -11.50
CA ALA A 84 -6.67 -2.22 -11.54
C ALA A 84 -6.00 -1.82 -10.22
N VAL A 85 -6.49 -0.76 -9.57
CA VAL A 85 -6.01 -0.34 -8.24
C VAL A 85 -6.36 -1.39 -7.19
N GLN A 86 -7.56 -1.96 -7.25
CA GLN A 86 -8.01 -3.02 -6.35
C GLN A 86 -7.19 -4.30 -6.52
N GLU A 87 -7.02 -4.78 -7.75
CA GLU A 87 -6.20 -5.96 -8.07
C GLU A 87 -4.75 -5.76 -7.62
N ARG A 88 -4.15 -4.61 -7.91
CA ARG A 88 -2.77 -4.33 -7.49
C ARG A 88 -2.64 -4.29 -5.97
N THR A 89 -3.57 -3.63 -5.30
CA THR A 89 -3.61 -3.57 -3.83
C THR A 89 -3.75 -4.99 -3.25
N GLN A 90 -4.59 -5.83 -3.84
CA GLN A 90 -4.79 -7.21 -3.46
C GLN A 90 -3.49 -8.01 -3.50
N LEU A 91 -2.77 -7.96 -4.62
CA LEU A 91 -1.51 -8.70 -4.80
C LEU A 91 -0.46 -8.30 -3.76
N ILE A 92 -0.39 -7.00 -3.43
CA ILE A 92 0.53 -6.48 -2.40
C ILE A 92 0.14 -7.02 -1.02
N VAL A 93 -1.15 -6.97 -0.68
CA VAL A 93 -1.69 -7.48 0.58
C VAL A 93 -1.37 -8.97 0.73
N ASP A 94 -1.64 -9.76 -0.31
CA ASP A 94 -1.41 -11.20 -0.30
C ASP A 94 0.07 -11.55 -0.15
N ASP A 95 0.95 -10.81 -0.82
CA ASP A 95 2.40 -11.02 -0.71
C ASP A 95 2.92 -10.66 0.69
N ILE A 96 2.42 -9.59 1.30
CA ILE A 96 2.72 -9.23 2.69
C ILE A 96 2.26 -10.35 3.63
N HIS A 97 1.02 -10.83 3.49
CA HIS A 97 0.51 -11.93 4.34
C HIS A 97 1.32 -13.20 4.16
N ARG A 98 1.70 -13.55 2.93
CA ARG A 98 2.56 -14.70 2.62
C ARG A 98 3.89 -14.61 3.37
N LEU A 99 4.57 -13.46 3.30
CA LEU A 99 5.86 -13.24 3.97
C LEU A 99 5.74 -13.19 5.51
N ALA A 100 4.69 -12.54 6.01
CA ALA A 100 4.40 -12.47 7.44
C ALA A 100 4.09 -13.86 8.03
N ASN A 101 3.30 -14.68 7.33
CA ASN A 101 2.95 -16.03 7.78
C ASN A 101 4.19 -16.93 7.87
N ARG A 102 5.10 -16.86 6.89
CA ARG A 102 6.36 -17.62 6.91
C ARG A 102 7.26 -17.25 8.09
N THR A 103 7.27 -15.99 8.48
CA THR A 103 8.04 -15.51 9.65
C THR A 103 7.26 -15.56 10.96
N LYS A 104 5.97 -15.94 10.93
CA LYS A 104 5.04 -15.80 12.07
C LYS A 104 5.08 -14.38 12.64
N TYR A 105 5.13 -13.38 11.76
CA TYR A 105 5.07 -11.97 12.12
C TYR A 105 3.61 -11.58 12.40
N PRO A 106 3.29 -10.97 13.55
CA PRO A 106 1.93 -10.53 13.87
C PRO A 106 1.57 -9.27 13.05
N ILE A 107 1.20 -9.47 11.79
CA ILE A 107 1.01 -8.39 10.81
C ILE A 107 -0.20 -7.51 11.08
N GLN A 108 -1.20 -7.99 11.82
CA GLN A 108 -2.52 -7.34 11.95
C GLN A 108 -2.43 -5.87 12.40
N PHE A 109 -1.62 -5.60 13.43
CA PHE A 109 -1.44 -4.24 13.95
C PHE A 109 -0.80 -3.31 12.91
N ASP A 110 0.26 -3.76 12.26
CA ASP A 110 0.95 -3.01 11.22
C ASP A 110 0.05 -2.77 10.00
N PHE A 111 -0.79 -3.76 9.64
CA PHE A 111 -1.74 -3.64 8.55
C PHE A 111 -2.80 -2.58 8.83
N GLU A 112 -3.33 -2.55 10.05
CA GLU A 112 -4.24 -1.50 10.49
C GLU A 112 -3.56 -0.11 10.47
N CYS A 113 -2.32 0.00 10.93
CA CYS A 113 -1.53 1.23 10.81
C CYS A 113 -1.36 1.65 9.33
N PHE A 114 -1.13 0.70 8.43
CA PHE A 114 -0.95 0.95 7.00
C PHE A 114 -2.24 1.45 6.35
N LYS A 115 -3.39 0.80 6.62
CA LYS A 115 -4.72 1.25 6.19
C LYS A 115 -5.00 2.68 6.64
N ARG A 116 -4.75 2.97 7.92
CA ARG A 116 -4.93 4.32 8.47
C ARG A 116 -3.97 5.33 7.84
N SER A 117 -2.74 4.92 7.53
CA SER A 117 -1.78 5.76 6.82
C SER A 117 -2.36 6.20 5.46
N ILE A 118 -2.89 5.28 4.65
CA ILE A 118 -3.52 5.62 3.36
C ILE A 118 -4.65 6.65 3.52
N CYS A 119 -5.48 6.50 4.55
CA CYS A 119 -6.60 7.41 4.78
C CYS A 119 -6.18 8.77 5.38
N SER A 120 -5.04 8.82 6.06
CA SER A 120 -4.54 10.02 6.74
C SER A 120 -3.54 10.84 5.92
N VAL A 121 -3.07 10.31 4.79
CA VAL A 121 -2.10 11.01 3.97
C VAL A 121 -2.72 12.23 3.28
N ASP A 122 -2.04 13.36 3.47
CA ASP A 122 -2.19 14.54 2.63
C ASP A 122 -1.68 14.22 1.21
N GLU A 123 -2.36 14.74 0.19
CA GLU A 123 -2.07 14.48 -1.23
C GLU A 123 -0.64 14.89 -1.59
N VAL A 124 -0.07 15.89 -0.89
CA VAL A 124 1.26 16.42 -1.16
C VAL A 124 2.40 15.46 -0.80
N TYR A 125 2.26 14.73 0.31
CA TYR A 125 3.31 13.85 0.84
C TYR A 125 2.92 12.37 0.87
N GLY A 126 1.67 12.08 0.54
CA GLY A 126 1.07 10.78 0.81
C GLY A 126 1.78 9.61 0.17
N LEU A 127 2.12 9.74 -1.11
CA LEU A 127 2.81 8.70 -1.86
C LEU A 127 4.20 8.38 -1.29
N SER A 128 4.97 9.40 -0.87
CA SER A 128 6.26 9.18 -0.20
C SER A 128 6.10 8.57 1.19
N THR A 129 5.07 8.95 1.93
CA THR A 129 4.76 8.32 3.22
C THR A 129 4.41 6.84 3.03
N LEU A 130 3.58 6.50 2.04
CA LEU A 130 3.22 5.11 1.74
C LEU A 130 4.43 4.28 1.29
N ALA A 131 5.32 4.85 0.48
CA ALA A 131 6.58 4.21 0.10
C ALA A 131 7.44 3.87 1.34
N LEU A 132 7.60 4.84 2.25
CA LEU A 132 8.34 4.65 3.49
C LEU A 132 7.71 3.56 4.37
N LYS A 133 6.38 3.60 4.56
CA LYS A 133 5.65 2.62 5.37
C LYS A 133 5.76 1.21 4.80
N THR A 134 5.75 1.08 3.47
CA THR A 134 5.95 -0.21 2.79
C THR A 134 7.33 -0.80 3.11
N ARG A 135 8.40 0.02 3.02
CA ARG A 135 9.76 -0.43 3.40
C ARG A 135 9.90 -0.74 4.90
N GLN A 136 9.24 0.03 5.75
CA GLN A 136 9.21 -0.24 7.19
C GLN A 136 8.57 -1.59 7.49
N LEU A 137 7.49 -1.93 6.77
CA LEU A 137 6.82 -3.22 6.89
C LEU A 137 7.73 -4.39 6.47
N ILE A 138 8.39 -4.25 5.31
CA ILE A 138 9.39 -5.21 4.83
C ILE A 138 10.48 -5.42 5.89
N ASN A 139 11.03 -4.33 6.43
CA ASN A 139 12.07 -4.39 7.44
C ASN A 139 11.59 -5.01 8.76
N ASN A 140 10.36 -4.72 9.19
CA ASN A 140 9.79 -5.33 10.40
C ASN A 140 9.70 -6.85 10.25
N ILE A 141 9.23 -7.34 9.10
CA ILE A 141 9.18 -8.78 8.79
C ILE A 141 10.60 -9.38 8.81
N LYS A 142 11.58 -8.74 8.15
CA LYS A 142 12.98 -9.19 8.12
C LYS A 142 13.60 -9.26 9.53
N ILE A 143 13.45 -8.19 10.30
CA ILE A 143 14.01 -8.07 11.67
C ILE A 143 13.36 -9.11 12.58
N TRP A 144 12.04 -9.28 12.51
CA TRP A 144 11.33 -10.28 13.28
C TRP A 144 11.82 -11.70 12.96
N GLY A 145 11.91 -12.03 11.67
CA GLY A 145 12.39 -13.33 11.23
C GLY A 145 13.78 -13.64 11.79
N LYS A 146 14.68 -12.66 11.78
CA LYS A 146 16.04 -12.77 12.35
C LYS A 146 16.04 -12.89 13.88
N ALA A 147 15.25 -12.05 14.57
CA ALA A 147 15.22 -12.01 16.04
C ALA A 147 14.70 -13.31 16.65
N PHE A 148 13.74 -13.97 15.98
CA PHE A 148 13.10 -15.19 16.46
C PHE A 148 13.56 -16.47 15.73
N GLN A 149 14.71 -16.42 15.05
CA GLN A 149 15.32 -17.56 14.33
C GLN A 149 14.32 -18.30 13.43
N ARG A 150 13.49 -17.53 12.72
CA ARG A 150 12.47 -18.05 11.79
C ARG A 150 13.12 -18.45 10.47
N PRO A 151 12.40 -19.21 9.61
CA PRO A 151 12.91 -19.55 8.29
C PRO A 151 13.43 -18.32 7.57
N LYS A 152 14.68 -18.38 7.11
CA LYS A 152 15.28 -17.30 6.35
C LYS A 152 14.51 -17.16 5.03
N ILE A 153 13.99 -15.97 4.78
CA ILE A 153 13.43 -15.59 3.50
C ILE A 153 14.54 -14.91 2.70
N GLU A 154 14.72 -15.31 1.45
CA GLU A 154 15.71 -14.70 0.57
C GLU A 154 15.34 -13.26 0.20
N ASP A 155 16.33 -12.39 -0.02
CA ASP A 155 16.08 -10.99 -0.38
C ASP A 155 15.30 -10.85 -1.70
N SER A 156 15.48 -11.82 -2.62
CA SER A 156 14.74 -11.93 -3.88
C SER A 156 13.22 -12.00 -3.68
N GLU A 157 12.76 -12.60 -2.58
CA GLU A 157 11.33 -12.72 -2.29
C GLU A 157 10.69 -11.41 -1.83
N TYR A 158 11.48 -10.42 -1.43
CA TYR A 158 10.99 -9.08 -1.08
C TYR A 158 11.01 -8.13 -2.27
N LEU A 159 11.59 -8.55 -3.41
CA LEU A 159 11.81 -7.67 -4.56
C LEU A 159 10.50 -7.09 -5.12
N GLY A 160 9.41 -7.86 -5.08
CA GLY A 160 8.08 -7.37 -5.48
C GLY A 160 7.66 -6.16 -4.64
N LEU A 161 7.66 -6.29 -3.32
CA LEU A 161 7.29 -5.21 -2.40
C LEU A 161 8.27 -4.02 -2.44
N GLU A 162 9.57 -4.27 -2.63
CA GLU A 162 10.55 -3.19 -2.82
C GLU A 162 10.30 -2.39 -4.11
N ASN A 163 9.91 -3.08 -5.19
CA ASN A 163 9.52 -2.44 -6.44
C ASN A 163 8.25 -1.59 -6.26
N GLU A 164 7.27 -2.04 -5.48
CA GLU A 164 6.09 -1.23 -5.15
C GLU A 164 6.46 0.04 -4.37
N ALA A 165 7.33 -0.08 -3.38
CA ALA A 165 7.81 1.07 -2.64
C ALA A 165 8.56 2.06 -3.54
N ALA A 166 9.39 1.56 -4.46
CA ALA A 166 10.08 2.38 -5.46
C ALA A 166 9.11 3.05 -6.44
N PHE A 167 8.04 2.36 -6.82
CA PHE A 167 6.98 2.88 -7.67
C PHE A 167 6.21 4.02 -6.97
N LEU A 168 5.82 3.84 -5.71
CA LEU A 168 5.20 4.90 -4.89
C LEU A 168 6.08 6.15 -4.80
N ASP A 169 7.39 5.98 -4.62
CA ASP A 169 8.33 7.11 -4.65
C ASP A 169 8.43 7.80 -6.02
N ALA A 170 8.37 7.02 -7.10
CA ALA A 170 8.35 7.57 -8.45
C ALA A 170 7.08 8.40 -8.69
N MET A 171 5.92 7.89 -8.28
CA MET A 171 4.66 8.63 -8.34
C MET A 171 4.72 9.91 -7.50
N ALA A 172 5.29 9.86 -6.29
CA ALA A 172 5.46 11.04 -5.44
C ALA A 172 6.35 12.12 -6.08
N ARG A 173 7.39 11.73 -6.83
CA ARG A 173 8.22 12.67 -7.59
C ARG A 173 7.44 13.29 -8.74
N GLU A 174 6.65 12.49 -9.45
CA GLU A 174 5.87 12.97 -10.59
C GLU A 174 4.74 13.91 -10.14
N PHE A 175 4.01 13.56 -9.08
CA PHE A 175 3.02 14.43 -8.46
C PHE A 175 3.61 15.82 -8.13
N ARG A 176 4.78 15.85 -7.47
CA ARG A 176 5.47 17.12 -7.14
C ARG A 176 5.86 17.93 -8.38
N ARG A 177 6.31 17.26 -9.45
CA ARG A 177 6.61 17.94 -10.73
C ARG A 177 5.37 18.55 -11.36
N GLN A 178 4.25 17.82 -11.36
CA GLN A 178 2.98 18.31 -11.91
C GLN A 178 2.44 19.50 -11.12
N MET A 179 2.49 19.44 -9.79
CA MET A 179 2.13 20.56 -8.91
C MET A 179 2.97 21.81 -9.19
N PHE A 180 4.29 21.66 -9.31
CA PHE A 180 5.18 22.77 -9.62
C PHE A 180 4.90 23.38 -11.00
N ARG A 181 4.66 22.55 -12.03
CA ARG A 181 4.27 23.03 -13.37
C ARG A 181 2.97 23.83 -13.34
N ARG A 182 1.95 23.36 -12.61
CA ARG A 182 0.68 24.08 -12.46
C ARG A 182 0.87 25.43 -11.77
N GLN A 183 1.68 25.49 -10.71
CA GLN A 183 1.99 26.75 -10.02
C GLN A 183 2.71 27.76 -10.91
N LEU A 184 3.61 27.31 -11.79
CA LEU A 184 4.28 28.17 -12.75
C LEU A 184 3.32 28.72 -13.81
N LEU A 185 2.41 27.90 -14.33
CA LEU A 185 1.41 28.32 -15.32
C LEU A 185 0.44 29.36 -14.75
N VAL A 186 0.01 29.20 -13.48
CA VAL A 186 -0.87 30.17 -12.81
C VAL A 186 -0.19 31.52 -12.57
N ARG A 187 1.14 31.56 -12.43
CA ARG A 187 1.90 32.82 -12.26
C ARG A 187 2.16 33.58 -13.57
N GLN A 188 1.86 32.96 -14.72
CA GLN A 188 2.05 33.56 -16.05
C GLN A 188 0.74 34.08 -16.67
N LEU A 189 -0.39 33.87 -15.98
CA LEU A 189 -1.71 34.42 -16.30
C LEU A 189 -2.01 35.60 -15.37
#